data_AF-A0A6G3Z649-F1
#
_entry.id   AF-A0A6G3Z649-F1
#
_cell.length_a   1.000
_cell.length_b   1.000
_cell.length_c   1.000
_cell.angle_alpha   90.00
_cell.angle_beta   90.00
_cell.angle_gamma   90.00
#
_symmetry.space_group_name_H-M   'P 1'
#
loop_
_entity.id
_entity.type
_entity.pdbx_description
1 polymer ?
#
loop_
_entity_poly.entity_id
_entity_poly.type
_entity_poly.pdbx_seq_one_letter_code
_entity_poly.pdbx_strand_id
1 'polypeptide(L)'
;MTPDIEMPRYQCHKQVWALKIKEIEFLSEGGEIVELSGENDEAELAEVAYGMIAPAEDGYAPFRVDAAYVRKHLPQIGGYYVVYDDGYQSWSPAEAF
;
A
#
# COMPACT_ATOMS: atom_id res chain seq x y z
N MET A 1 -10.38 -24.70 7.36
CA MET A 1 -9.01 -24.21 7.56
C MET A 1 -8.57 -23.57 6.26
N THR A 2 -8.84 -22.28 6.09
CA THR A 2 -8.16 -21.47 5.07
C THR A 2 -6.68 -21.48 5.45
N PRO A 3 -5.76 -21.88 4.55
CA PRO A 3 -4.34 -21.74 4.84
C PRO A 3 -4.04 -20.26 5.03
N ASP A 4 -3.48 -19.88 6.18
CA ASP A 4 -2.82 -18.58 6.36
C ASP A 4 -1.68 -18.53 5.34
N ILE A 5 -1.91 -17.85 4.22
CA ILE A 5 -0.89 -17.64 3.20
C ILE A 5 0.06 -16.57 3.78
N GLU A 6 1.23 -17.00 4.23
CA GLU A 6 2.28 -16.08 4.67
C GLU A 6 2.78 -15.27 3.47
N MET A 7 2.88 -13.95 3.66
CA MET A 7 3.40 -13.01 2.65
C MET A 7 4.74 -13.48 2.05
N PRO A 8 5.01 -13.24 0.75
CA PRO A 8 6.31 -13.55 0.17
C PRO A 8 7.41 -12.80 0.93
N ARG A 9 8.41 -13.55 1.39
CA ARG A 9 9.54 -13.03 2.14
C ARG A 9 10.72 -12.77 1.21
N TYR A 10 11.25 -11.57 1.27
CA TYR A 10 12.47 -11.16 0.58
C TYR A 10 13.58 -10.91 1.60
N GLN A 11 14.77 -11.46 1.35
CA GLN A 11 15.93 -11.32 2.23
C GLN A 11 17.12 -10.75 1.45
N CYS A 12 17.59 -9.56 1.85
CA CYS A 12 18.90 -9.05 1.48
C CYS A 12 19.73 -8.75 2.74
N HIS A 13 19.44 -7.66 3.47
CA HIS A 13 20.08 -7.32 4.76
C HIS A 13 19.11 -7.33 5.95
N LYS A 14 17.80 -7.23 5.68
CA LYS A 14 16.70 -7.39 6.63
C LYS A 14 15.63 -8.26 5.97
N GLN A 15 14.84 -8.97 6.76
CA GLN A 15 13.67 -9.69 6.27
C GLN A 15 12.54 -8.70 6.04
N VAL A 16 11.98 -8.72 4.84
CA VAL A 16 10.83 -7.90 4.47
C VAL A 16 9.78 -8.73 3.76
N TRP A 17 8.53 -8.35 3.93
CA TRP A 17 7.40 -8.89 3.21
C TRP A 17 6.93 -7.84 2.23
N ALA A 18 6.79 -8.19 0.95
CA ALA A 18 6.36 -7.25 -0.07
C ALA A 18 5.19 -7.81 -0.84
N LEU A 19 4.14 -6.99 -1.03
CA LEU A 19 3.00 -7.30 -1.88
C LEU A 19 2.94 -6.30 -3.02
N LYS A 20 2.80 -6.80 -4.25
CA LYS A 20 2.65 -5.92 -5.42
C LYS A 20 1.26 -5.28 -5.42
N ILE A 21 1.19 -3.97 -5.59
CA ILE A 21 -0.06 -3.22 -5.66
C ILE A 21 -0.63 -3.33 -7.08
N LYS A 22 -1.78 -3.98 -7.23
CA LYS A 22 -2.51 -4.10 -8.50
C LYS A 22 -3.45 -2.93 -8.71
N GLU A 23 -4.12 -2.52 -7.64
CA GLU A 23 -5.12 -1.46 -7.64
C GLU A 23 -5.06 -0.76 -6.29
N ILE A 24 -5.29 0.55 -6.29
CA ILE A 24 -5.34 1.35 -5.09
C ILE A 24 -6.44 2.38 -5.21
N GLU A 25 -7.29 2.45 -4.19
CA GLU A 25 -8.37 3.41 -4.09
C GLU A 25 -8.12 4.29 -2.87
N PHE A 26 -8.15 5.61 -3.04
CA PHE A 26 -8.06 6.54 -1.93
C PHE A 26 -9.47 6.96 -1.53
N LEU A 27 -9.77 6.91 -0.24
CA LEU A 27 -11.09 7.24 0.28
C LEU A 27 -11.01 8.39 1.27
N SER A 28 -11.99 9.29 1.20
CA SER A 28 -12.18 10.37 2.15
C SER A 28 -12.81 9.87 3.46
N GLU A 29 -12.89 10.73 4.49
CA GLU A 29 -13.58 10.39 5.74
C GLU A 29 -15.06 10.00 5.52
N GLY A 30 -15.67 10.47 4.45
CA GLY A 30 -17.05 10.13 4.06
C GLY A 30 -17.19 8.79 3.34
N GLY A 31 -16.09 8.10 3.03
CA GLY A 31 -16.08 6.88 2.23
C GLY A 31 -16.25 7.12 0.73
N GLU A 32 -16.01 8.34 0.27
CA GLU A 32 -16.04 8.70 -1.15
C GLU A 32 -14.66 8.46 -1.77
N ILE A 33 -14.63 7.97 -3.02
CA ILE A 33 -13.38 7.76 -3.76
C ILE A 33 -12.80 9.13 -4.13
N VAL A 34 -11.56 9.37 -3.72
CA VAL A 34 -10.77 10.56 -4.05
C VAL A 34 -9.86 10.21 -5.22
N GLU A 35 -10.15 10.78 -6.39
CA GLU A 35 -9.29 10.64 -7.56
C GLU A 35 -8.07 11.56 -7.40
N LEU A 36 -6.93 11.00 -7.02
CA LEU A 36 -5.68 11.74 -6.98
C LEU A 36 -5.14 11.90 -8.41
N SER A 37 -4.98 13.14 -8.85
CA SER A 37 -4.49 13.47 -10.20
C SER A 37 -3.02 13.11 -10.45
N GLY A 38 -2.32 12.61 -9.44
CA GLY A 38 -0.96 12.06 -9.55
C GLY A 38 0.16 13.06 -9.28
N GLU A 39 -0.17 14.28 -8.90
CA GLU A 39 0.77 15.26 -8.38
C GLU A 39 0.70 15.22 -6.84
N ASN A 40 1.81 15.47 -6.13
CA ASN A 40 1.88 15.41 -4.66
C ASN A 40 1.14 16.59 -4.03
N ASP A 41 -0.12 16.80 -4.41
CA ASP A 41 -0.96 17.87 -3.92
C ASP A 41 -1.37 17.57 -2.48
N GLU A 42 -0.68 18.22 -1.55
CA GLU A 42 -0.93 18.10 -0.11
C GLU A 42 -2.39 18.40 0.26
N ALA A 43 -3.09 19.21 -0.56
CA ALA A 43 -4.52 19.48 -0.40
C ALA A 43 -5.38 18.25 -0.69
N GLU A 44 -5.17 17.56 -1.81
CA GLU A 44 -5.93 16.35 -2.15
C GLU A 44 -5.61 15.21 -1.17
N LEU A 45 -4.33 15.07 -0.80
CA LEU A 45 -3.88 14.09 0.20
C LEU A 45 -4.42 14.38 1.61
N ALA A 46 -4.74 15.63 1.93
CA ALA A 46 -5.36 15.99 3.20
C ALA A 46 -6.82 15.52 3.28
N GLU A 47 -7.53 15.44 2.14
CA GLU A 47 -8.88 14.91 2.06
C GLU A 47 -8.92 13.37 2.14
N VAL A 48 -7.83 12.70 1.75
CA VAL A 48 -7.69 11.25 1.90
C VAL A 48 -7.60 10.88 3.39
N ALA A 49 -8.55 10.05 3.83
CA ALA A 49 -8.60 9.49 5.18
C ALA A 49 -7.92 8.12 5.27
N TYR A 50 -7.99 7.32 4.20
CA TYR A 50 -7.31 6.03 4.10
C TYR A 50 -7.19 5.57 2.64
N GLY A 51 -6.24 4.68 2.38
CA GLY A 51 -6.11 3.99 1.10
C GLY A 51 -6.56 2.54 1.23
N MET A 52 -7.22 2.00 0.22
CA MET A 52 -7.49 0.58 0.06
C MET A 52 -6.51 0.03 -0.98
N ILE A 53 -5.59 -0.82 -0.55
CA ILE A 53 -4.60 -1.47 -1.42
C ILE A 53 -5.10 -2.86 -1.78
N ALA A 54 -5.24 -3.12 -3.07
CA ALA A 54 -5.51 -4.44 -3.60
C ALA A 54 -4.20 -5.07 -4.12
N PRO A 55 -3.69 -6.11 -3.44
CA PRO A 55 -2.50 -6.83 -3.88
C PRO A 55 -2.77 -7.63 -5.17
N ALA A 56 -1.74 -7.77 -6.00
CA ALA A 56 -1.78 -8.51 -7.26
C ALA A 56 -1.71 -10.03 -7.07
N GLU A 57 -1.25 -10.46 -5.91
CA GLU A 57 -1.01 -11.86 -5.58
C GLU A 57 -2.31 -12.57 -5.21
N ASP A 58 -2.49 -13.76 -5.78
CA ASP A 58 -3.68 -14.57 -5.56
C ASP A 58 -3.70 -15.11 -4.12
N GLY A 59 -4.78 -14.83 -3.38
CA GLY A 59 -4.93 -15.23 -1.98
C GLY A 59 -4.88 -14.09 -0.96
N TYR A 60 -4.54 -12.87 -1.38
CA TYR A 60 -4.60 -11.69 -0.50
C TYR A 60 -5.86 -10.86 -0.76
N ALA A 61 -6.60 -10.56 0.31
CA ALA A 61 -7.72 -9.62 0.24
C ALA A 61 -7.18 -8.17 0.23
N PRO A 62 -7.91 -7.24 -0.39
CA PRO A 62 -7.64 -5.81 -0.26
C PRO A 62 -7.60 -5.39 1.21
N PHE A 63 -6.66 -4.53 1.57
CA PHE A 63 -6.47 -4.07 2.95
C PHE A 63 -6.35 -2.55 3.02
N ARG A 64 -6.74 -2.02 4.18
CA ARG A 64 -6.72 -0.59 4.46
C ARG A 64 -5.33 -0.15 4.95
N VAL A 65 -4.82 0.92 4.38
CA VAL A 65 -3.70 1.72 4.89
C VAL A 65 -4.20 3.07 5.39
N ASP A 66 -3.57 3.63 6.41
CA ASP A 66 -3.99 4.91 6.98
C ASP A 66 -3.56 6.11 6.12
N ALA A 67 -4.18 7.27 6.35
CA ALA A 67 -3.82 8.51 5.66
C ALA A 67 -2.35 8.92 5.89
N ALA A 68 -1.75 8.63 7.04
CA ALA A 68 -0.36 9.01 7.30
C ALA A 68 0.58 8.19 6.41
N TYR A 69 0.30 6.90 6.21
CA TYR A 69 0.98 6.06 5.23
C TYR A 69 0.82 6.63 3.82
N VAL A 70 -0.41 6.93 3.39
CA VAL A 70 -0.67 7.49 2.06
C VAL A 70 0.08 8.80 1.83
N ARG A 71 -0.01 9.75 2.77
CA ARG A 71 0.66 11.05 2.69
C ARG A 71 2.18 10.95 2.68
N LYS A 72 2.72 9.97 3.41
CA LYS A 72 4.17 9.77 3.52
C LYS A 72 4.77 9.05 2.32
N HIS A 73 4.01 8.11 1.75
CA HIS A 73 4.54 7.16 0.78
C HIS A 73 3.95 7.27 -0.62
N LEU A 74 2.82 7.98 -0.79
CA LEU A 74 2.03 8.06 -2.03
C LEU A 74 2.12 6.79 -2.87
N PRO A 75 1.61 5.65 -2.34
CA PRO A 75 1.72 4.38 -3.04
C PRO A 75 1.08 4.44 -4.42
N GLN A 76 1.84 4.05 -5.45
CA GLN A 76 1.36 3.98 -6.83
C GLN A 76 1.13 2.55 -7.28
N ILE A 77 0.20 2.38 -8.23
CA ILE A 77 -0.09 1.12 -8.90
C ILE A 77 1.19 0.59 -9.56
N GLY A 78 1.43 -0.71 -9.40
CA GLY A 78 2.62 -1.38 -9.91
C GLY A 78 3.79 -1.42 -8.93
N GLY A 79 3.81 -0.53 -7.92
CA GLY A 79 4.78 -0.58 -6.82
C GLY A 79 4.51 -1.70 -5.81
N TYR A 80 5.29 -1.73 -4.74
CA TYR A 80 5.23 -2.75 -3.69
C TYR A 80 4.92 -2.11 -2.33
N TYR A 81 3.94 -2.69 -1.63
CA TYR A 81 3.71 -2.47 -0.21
C TYR A 81 4.64 -3.38 0.59
N VAL A 82 5.58 -2.78 1.33
CA VAL A 82 6.65 -3.48 2.05
C VAL A 82 6.42 -3.36 3.55
N VAL A 83 6.43 -4.48 4.25
CA VAL A 83 6.38 -4.57 5.71
C VAL A 83 7.70 -5.18 6.20
N TYR A 84 8.35 -4.51 7.14
CA TYR A 84 9.55 -4.98 7.80
C TYR A 84 9.19 -5.82 9.03
N ASP A 85 10.13 -6.65 9.49
CA ASP A 85 9.97 -7.50 10.68
C ASP A 85 9.63 -6.72 11.97
N ASP A 86 10.06 -5.46 12.08
CA ASP A 86 9.70 -4.61 13.24
C ASP A 86 8.27 -4.03 13.16
N GLY A 87 7.53 -4.34 12.10
CA GLY A 87 6.18 -3.82 11.84
C GLY A 87 6.18 -2.49 11.10
N TYR A 88 7.34 -1.93 10.75
CA TYR A 88 7.42 -0.73 9.92
C TYR A 88 6.88 -1.01 8.51
N GLN A 89 6.07 -0.10 7.99
CA GLN A 89 5.45 -0.19 6.68
C GLN A 89 6.06 0.87 5.77
N SER A 90 6.36 0.50 4.52
CA SER A 90 6.92 1.40 3.51
C SER A 90 6.42 1.02 2.13
N TRP A 91 6.41 1.98 1.22
CA TRP A 91 6.20 1.72 -0.21
C TRP A 91 7.54 1.76 -0.95
N SER A 92 7.70 0.87 -1.93
CA SER A 92 8.83 0.89 -2.87
C SER A 92 8.31 0.88 -4.31
N PRO A 93 8.86 1.70 -5.21
CA PRO A 93 8.52 1.62 -6.64
C PRO A 93 8.99 0.29 -7.23
N ALA A 94 8.33 -0.15 -8.30
CA ALA A 94 8.63 -1.43 -8.94
C ALA A 94 10.06 -1.52 -9.49
N GLU A 95 10.64 -0.37 -9.86
CA GLU A 95 11.99 -0.27 -10.41
C GLU A 95 13.09 -0.40 -9.34
N ALA A 96 12.74 -0.18 -8.06
CA ALA A 96 13.68 -0.28 -6.94
C ALA A 96 13.68 -1.66 -6.26
N PHE A 97 12.85 -2.59 -6.72
CA PHE A 97 12.65 -3.92 -6.15
C PHE A 97 13.13 -5.01 -7.13
#